data_AF-A0A2R9AER9-F1
#
_entry.id   AF-A0A2R9AER9-F1
#
_cell.length_a   1.000
_cell.length_b   1.000
_cell.length_c   1.000
_cell.angle_alpha   90.00
_cell.angle_beta   90.00
_cell.angle_gamma   90.00
#
_symmetry.space_group_name_H-M   'P 1'
#
loop_
_entity.id
_entity.type
_entity.pdbx_description
1 polymer ?
#
loop_
_entity_poly.entity_id
_entity_poly.type
_entity_poly.pdbx_seq_one_letter_code
_entity_poly.pdbx_strand_id
1 'polypeptide(L)'
;PTTTPGASSHQHSRRRQGWLKEIRKLQKSTHLLIRKLPFSRLAREICVKFTRGVDFNWQAQALLALQEAAEAFLVHLFEDAYLLTLHAGRVTLFPKDVQLARRIRGLEEGLG
;
A
#
# COMPACT_ATOMS: atom_id res chain seq x y z
N PRO A 1 -33.65 -2.16 53.41
CA PRO A 1 -32.47 -2.90 52.90
C PRO A 1 -32.39 -2.82 51.37
N THR A 2 -31.72 -1.79 50.88
CA THR A 2 -31.43 -1.51 49.48
C THR A 2 -30.14 -2.23 49.08
N THR A 3 -30.15 -2.97 47.98
CA THR A 3 -28.92 -3.52 47.40
C THR A 3 -29.00 -3.37 45.88
N THR A 4 -28.43 -2.29 45.39
CA THR A 4 -28.24 -2.01 43.96
C THR A 4 -27.06 -2.85 43.46
N PRO A 5 -27.19 -3.65 42.38
CA PRO A 5 -26.03 -4.28 41.77
C PRO A 5 -25.25 -3.23 40.99
N GLY A 6 -24.02 -2.96 41.42
CA GLY A 6 -23.09 -2.09 40.70
C GLY A 6 -22.77 -2.68 39.33
N ALA A 7 -23.19 -2.00 38.26
CA ALA A 7 -22.76 -2.30 36.91
C ALA A 7 -21.25 -2.04 36.82
N SER A 8 -20.47 -3.12 36.71
CA SER A 8 -19.07 -3.08 36.33
C SER A 8 -18.98 -2.44 34.94
N SER A 9 -18.58 -1.18 34.89
CA SER A 9 -18.20 -0.54 33.64
C SER A 9 -16.97 -1.25 33.11
N HIS A 10 -17.18 -2.20 32.20
CA HIS A 10 -16.12 -2.65 31.31
C HIS A 10 -15.65 -1.40 30.56
N GLN A 11 -14.59 -0.78 31.07
CA GLN A 11 -13.79 0.18 30.34
C GLN A 11 -13.27 -0.59 29.13
N HIS A 12 -14.04 -0.54 28.03
CA HIS A 12 -13.51 -0.77 26.70
C HIS A 12 -12.43 0.27 26.52
N SER A 13 -11.21 -0.11 26.93
CA SER A 13 -9.97 0.57 26.63
C SER A 13 -10.10 1.08 25.21
N ARG A 14 -10.17 2.41 25.06
CA ARG A 14 -10.11 3.11 23.77
C ARG A 14 -9.11 2.35 22.93
N ARG A 15 -9.57 1.57 21.94
CA ARG A 15 -8.71 0.96 20.92
C ARG A 15 -7.90 2.14 20.38
N ARG A 16 -6.69 2.33 20.90
CA ARG A 16 -5.82 3.43 20.51
C ARG A 16 -5.74 3.32 19.01
N GLN A 17 -6.14 4.38 18.30
CA GLN A 17 -6.15 4.45 16.84
C GLN A 17 -4.73 4.15 16.33
N GLY A 18 -4.41 2.88 16.14
CA GLY A 18 -3.05 2.40 15.83
C GLY A 18 -2.62 2.86 14.46
N TRP A 19 -3.59 2.93 13.54
CA TRP A 19 -3.43 3.41 12.18
C TRP A 19 -2.84 4.84 12.10
N LEU A 20 -3.24 5.76 12.98
CA LEU A 20 -2.67 7.12 13.01
C LEU A 20 -1.19 7.13 13.37
N LYS A 21 -0.79 6.28 14.32
CA LYS A 21 0.62 6.14 14.71
C LYS A 21 1.43 5.49 13.60
N GLU A 22 0.84 4.51 12.92
CA GLU A 22 1.45 3.81 11.80
C GLU A 22 1.66 4.73 10.60
N ILE A 23 0.65 5.51 10.19
CA ILE A 23 0.77 6.51 9.13
C ILE A 23 1.93 7.48 9.43
N ARG A 24 1.95 8.07 10.63
CA ARG A 24 3.03 9.01 11.01
C ARG A 24 4.40 8.36 11.01
N LYS A 25 4.50 7.10 11.44
CA LYS A 25 5.76 6.35 11.45
C LYS A 25 6.23 6.08 10.03
N LEU A 26 5.34 5.59 9.16
CA LEU A 26 5.65 5.24 7.78
C LEU A 26 6.04 6.47 6.96
N GLN A 27 5.27 7.56 7.04
CA GLN A 27 5.57 8.82 6.34
C GLN A 27 6.88 9.48 6.79
N LYS A 28 7.35 9.22 8.01
CA LYS A 28 8.66 9.73 8.50
C LYS A 28 9.84 8.89 8.01
N SER A 29 9.59 7.66 7.58
CA SER A 29 10.63 6.71 7.23
C SER A 29 10.75 6.53 5.71
N THR A 30 11.91 6.05 5.25
CA THR A 30 12.22 5.87 3.82
C THR A 30 12.65 4.44 3.47
N HIS A 31 12.40 3.49 4.37
CA HIS A 31 12.75 2.10 4.14
C HIS A 31 11.73 1.45 3.18
N LEU A 32 12.22 0.54 2.33
CA LEU A 32 11.36 -0.24 1.45
C LEU A 32 10.41 -1.13 2.26
N LEU A 33 9.14 -1.12 1.88
CA LEU A 33 8.04 -1.77 2.57
C LEU A 33 7.85 -3.22 2.10
N ILE A 34 8.11 -3.49 0.82
CA ILE A 34 7.99 -4.84 0.25
C ILE A 34 9.25 -5.64 0.57
N ARG A 35 9.08 -6.91 0.95
CA ARG A 35 10.23 -7.80 1.20
C ARG A 35 10.99 -8.05 -0.11
N LYS A 36 12.31 -7.88 -0.07
CA LYS A 36 13.21 -7.97 -1.24
C LYS A 36 13.16 -9.32 -1.98
N LEU A 37 13.12 -10.44 -1.26
CA LEU A 37 13.16 -11.77 -1.88
C LEU A 37 11.89 -12.09 -2.69
N PRO A 38 10.66 -11.91 -2.17
CA PRO A 38 9.45 -12.01 -2.98
C PRO A 38 9.44 -11.08 -4.20
N PHE A 39 9.84 -9.82 -4.03
CA PHE A 39 9.91 -8.85 -5.14
C PHE A 39 10.89 -9.31 -6.23
N SER A 40 12.07 -9.79 -5.84
CA SER A 40 13.09 -10.32 -6.76
C SER A 40 12.58 -11.55 -7.54
N ARG A 41 11.84 -12.46 -6.88
CA ARG A 41 11.22 -13.61 -7.56
C ARG A 41 10.20 -13.16 -8.60
N LEU A 42 9.34 -12.21 -8.25
CA LEU A 42 8.35 -11.65 -9.17
C LEU A 42 9.00 -10.97 -10.39
N ALA A 43 10.01 -10.14 -10.16
CA ALA A 43 10.73 -9.45 -11.24
C ALA A 43 11.37 -10.43 -12.23
N ARG A 44 11.98 -11.51 -11.71
CA ARG A 44 12.57 -12.57 -12.55
C ARG A 44 11.51 -13.37 -13.30
N GLU A 45 10.41 -13.74 -12.65
CA GLU A 45 9.30 -14.46 -13.30
C GLU A 45 8.72 -13.64 -14.46
N ILE A 46 8.52 -12.34 -14.27
CA ILE A 46 8.05 -11.44 -15.33
C ILE A 46 9.08 -11.35 -16.45
N CYS A 47 10.37 -11.19 -16.12
CA CYS A 47 11.45 -11.11 -17.10
C CYS A 47 11.47 -12.34 -18.03
N VAL A 48 11.34 -13.54 -17.47
CA VAL A 48 11.32 -14.81 -18.23
C VAL A 48 10.23 -14.85 -19.30
N LYS A 49 9.08 -14.20 -19.06
CA LYS A 49 7.98 -14.11 -20.04
C LYS A 49 8.37 -13.33 -21.30
N PHE A 50 9.35 -12.42 -21.20
CA PHE A 50 9.83 -11.60 -22.32
C PHE A 50 11.11 -12.15 -22.96
N THR A 51 11.87 -12.97 -22.25
CA THR A 51 13.17 -13.47 -22.70
C THR A 51 13.12 -14.87 -23.30
N ARG A 52 11.93 -15.38 -23.63
CA ARG A 52 11.71 -16.71 -24.24
C ARG A 52 12.34 -17.84 -23.43
N GLY A 53 12.31 -17.75 -22.10
CA GLY A 53 12.89 -18.77 -21.21
C GLY A 53 14.38 -18.58 -20.91
N VAL A 54 15.01 -17.49 -21.35
CA VAL A 54 16.40 -17.18 -20.98
C VAL A 54 16.44 -16.48 -19.63
N ASP A 55 17.13 -17.10 -18.67
CA ASP A 55 17.34 -16.55 -17.33
C ASP A 55 18.46 -15.50 -17.34
N PHE A 56 18.11 -14.23 -17.20
CA PHE A 56 19.10 -13.16 -17.05
C PHE A 56 19.64 -13.06 -15.63
N ASN A 57 20.93 -12.70 -15.55
CA ASN A 57 21.57 -12.29 -14.31
C ASN A 57 21.17 -10.86 -13.97
N TRP A 58 20.71 -10.64 -12.75
CA TRP A 58 20.32 -9.32 -12.26
C TRP A 58 21.37 -8.77 -11.31
N GLN A 59 21.80 -7.54 -11.56
CA GLN A 59 22.56 -6.78 -10.58
C GLN A 59 21.68 -6.49 -9.36
N ALA A 60 22.28 -6.53 -8.17
CA ALA A 60 21.57 -6.18 -6.94
C ALA A 60 20.99 -4.76 -7.01
N GLN A 61 21.74 -3.81 -7.58
CA GLN A 61 21.32 -2.41 -7.70
C GLN A 61 20.16 -2.21 -8.67
N ALA A 62 20.07 -3.01 -9.74
CA ALA A 62 18.95 -2.96 -10.67
C ALA A 62 17.64 -3.38 -9.99
N LEU A 63 17.68 -4.44 -9.17
CA LEU A 63 16.51 -4.87 -8.39
C LEU A 63 16.11 -3.84 -7.33
N LEU A 64 17.08 -3.16 -6.71
CA LEU A 64 16.81 -2.08 -5.76
C LEU A 64 16.15 -0.88 -6.44
N ALA A 65 16.71 -0.41 -7.55
CA ALA A 65 16.14 0.70 -8.31
C ALA A 65 14.71 0.41 -8.80
N LEU A 66 14.47 -0.81 -9.30
CA LEU A 66 13.14 -1.24 -9.72
C LEU A 66 12.15 -1.26 -8.55
N GLN A 67 12.59 -1.71 -7.37
CA GLN A 67 11.75 -1.73 -6.18
C GLN A 67 11.43 -0.32 -5.68
N GLU A 68 12.42 0.58 -5.65
CA GLU A 68 12.23 1.99 -5.27
C GLU A 68 11.21 2.67 -6.18
N ALA A 69 11.33 2.51 -7.49
CA ALA A 69 10.39 3.07 -8.46
C ALA A 69 8.98 2.49 -8.29
N ALA A 70 8.86 1.17 -8.12
CA ALA A 70 7.57 0.50 -7.97
C ALA A 70 6.83 0.92 -6.68
N GLU A 71 7.54 0.99 -5.55
CA GLU A 71 6.94 1.42 -4.28
C GLU A 71 6.56 2.90 -4.32
N ALA A 72 7.41 3.78 -4.87
CA ALA A 72 7.08 5.19 -5.04
C ALA A 72 5.83 5.36 -5.91
N PHE A 73 5.74 4.64 -7.03
CA PHE A 73 4.58 4.67 -7.91
C PHE A 73 3.29 4.26 -7.19
N LEU A 74 3.31 3.14 -6.47
CA LEU A 74 2.15 2.62 -5.75
C LEU A 74 1.69 3.56 -4.64
N VAL A 75 2.62 4.17 -3.88
CA VAL A 75 2.30 5.14 -2.84
C VAL A 75 1.55 6.35 -3.43
N HIS A 76 2.08 6.96 -4.49
CA HIS A 76 1.41 8.09 -5.15
C HIS A 76 0.06 7.70 -5.75
N LEU A 77 -0.05 6.49 -6.33
CA LEU A 77 -1.34 6.01 -6.86
C LEU A 77 -2.38 5.84 -5.75
N PHE A 78 -1.98 5.36 -4.57
CA PHE A 78 -2.88 5.24 -3.42
C PHE A 78 -3.28 6.59 -2.85
N GLU A 79 -2.39 7.57 -2.83
CA GLU A 79 -2.71 8.94 -2.41
C GLU A 79 -3.81 9.55 -3.31
N ASP A 80 -3.66 9.45 -4.63
CA ASP A 80 -4.65 9.94 -5.59
C ASP A 80 -5.98 9.18 -5.51
N ALA A 81 -5.92 7.86 -5.43
CA ALA A 81 -7.13 7.04 -5.30
C ALA A 81 -7.87 7.32 -3.98
N TYR A 82 -7.15 7.70 -2.93
CA TYR A 82 -7.76 8.08 -1.66
C TYR A 82 -8.47 9.43 -1.74
N LEU A 83 -7.98 10.39 -2.54
CA LEU A 83 -8.71 11.63 -2.82
C LEU A 83 -10.08 11.35 -3.47
N LEU A 84 -10.16 10.39 -4.39
CA LEU A 84 -11.43 9.96 -5.02
C LEU A 84 -12.36 9.28 -4.01
N THR A 85 -11.80 8.54 -3.06
CA THR A 85 -12.57 7.91 -1.98
C THR A 85 -13.24 8.96 -1.09
N LEU A 86 -12.47 9.99 -0.70
CA LEU A 86 -12.97 11.13 0.07
C LEU A 86 -14.00 11.94 -0.72
N HIS A 87 -13.76 12.16 -2.02
CA HIS A 87 -14.70 12.83 -2.91
C HIS A 87 -16.07 12.13 -2.94
N ALA A 88 -16.08 10.80 -2.85
CA ALA A 88 -17.30 9.99 -2.78
C ALA A 88 -17.90 9.86 -1.36
N GLY A 89 -17.44 10.64 -0.38
CA GLY A 89 -17.93 10.64 1.00
C GLY A 89 -17.60 9.38 1.81
N ARG A 90 -16.62 8.58 1.35
CA ARG A 90 -16.18 7.34 2.00
C ARG A 90 -14.82 7.52 2.66
N VAL A 91 -14.50 6.63 3.60
CA VAL A 91 -13.17 6.53 4.22
C VAL A 91 -12.44 5.26 3.76
N THR A 92 -13.17 4.19 3.46
CA THR A 92 -12.59 2.94 2.95
C THR A 92 -12.32 3.07 1.45
N LEU A 93 -11.07 2.81 1.04
CA LEU A 93 -10.64 2.74 -0.36
C LEU A 93 -11.26 1.50 -1.05
N PHE A 94 -11.79 1.65 -2.26
CA PHE A 94 -12.31 0.54 -3.06
C PHE A 94 -11.58 0.40 -4.40
N PRO A 95 -11.65 -0.78 -5.06
CA PRO A 95 -11.02 -1.01 -6.36
C PRO A 95 -11.42 0.01 -7.44
N LYS A 96 -12.68 0.47 -7.43
CA LYS A 96 -13.18 1.49 -8.37
C LYS A 96 -12.45 2.83 -8.26
N ASP A 97 -11.96 3.18 -7.07
CA ASP A 97 -11.25 4.44 -6.83
C ASP A 97 -9.86 4.38 -7.45
N VAL A 98 -9.17 3.23 -7.29
CA VAL A 98 -7.85 2.98 -7.91
C VAL A 98 -7.97 2.89 -9.44
N GLN A 99 -8.99 2.20 -9.95
CA GLN A 99 -9.24 2.11 -11.40
C GLN A 99 -9.52 3.50 -12.00
N LEU A 100 -10.29 4.34 -11.30
CA LEU A 100 -10.58 5.70 -11.74
C LEU A 100 -9.33 6.59 -11.68
N ALA A 101 -8.50 6.49 -10.64
CA ALA A 101 -7.24 7.21 -10.55
C ALA A 101 -6.32 6.90 -11.74
N ARG A 102 -6.14 5.61 -12.07
CA ARG A 102 -5.38 5.19 -13.26
C ARG A 102 -5.97 5.75 -14.55
N ARG A 103 -7.30 5.77 -14.67
CA ARG A 103 -7.98 6.29 -15.86
C ARG A 103 -7.78 7.80 -16.04
N ILE A 104 -7.79 8.57 -14.94
CA ILE A 104 -7.63 10.02 -14.97
C ILE A 104 -6.18 10.40 -15.26
N ARG A 105 -5.20 9.67 -14.71
CA ARG A 105 -3.76 9.84 -15.00
C ARG A 105 -3.39 9.60 -16.48
N GLY A 106 -4.28 8.97 -17.25
CA GLY A 106 -4.05 8.72 -18.68
C GLY A 106 -3.14 7.52 -18.93
N LEU A 107 -2.70 7.39 -20.19
CA LEU A 107 -1.97 6.21 -20.65
C LEU A 107 -0.52 6.17 -20.13
N GLU A 108 0.15 7.32 -20.03
CA GLU A 108 1.58 7.40 -19.66
C GLU A 108 1.83 7.16 -18.17
N GLU A 109 1.03 7.73 -17.28
CA GLU A 109 1.22 7.59 -15.82
C GLU A 109 0.27 6.58 -15.17
N GLY A 110 -0.81 6.18 -15.85
CA GLY A 110 -1.87 5.37 -15.25
C GLY A 110 -1.82 3.90 -15.59
N LEU A 111 -1.49 3.55 -16.84
CA LEU A 111 -1.62 2.17 -17.33
C LEU A 111 -0.35 1.33 -17.15
N GLY A 112 0.83 1.95 -17.14
CA GLY A 112 2.10 1.25 -17.10
C GLY A 112 2.45 0.63 -18.46
#